data_AF-A0A844ZEU7-F1
#
_entry.id   AF-A0A844ZEU7-F1
#
_cell.length_a   1.000
_cell.length_b   1.000
_cell.length_c   1.000
_cell.angle_alpha   90.00
_cell.angle_beta   90.00
_cell.angle_gamma   90.00
#
_symmetry.space_group_name_H-M   'P 1'
#
loop_
_entity.id
_entity.type
_entity.pdbx_description
1 polymer ?
#
loop_
_entity_poly.entity_id
_entity_poly.type
_entity_poly.pdbx_seq_one_letter_code
_entity_poly.pdbx_strand_id
1 'polypeptide(L)'
;MKTREPRVLLVVGGGIAAYKSCELVRLIRKGGGDVTCVVTDGGQQFVTPMALAALSENQVFTSLWDLKNESEMGHIQLSREADLVVVCPATANLLAKMSAGIADDLATTMILATDKPVLAVPAMNVRMWEHEATQRNVEWLRQAGVSVLDPDEGTMACGEFGPGRLPDPEAIWAAIAEKLGVDPGLPEPAPARKAAQRAAPIVEEDVEEDEFDEAEFDEDEDIAEEAATTIDDLAAEALEPEEEYEEPKPRGGLGSLLSAIIPRSTPKRDPAEFERDFALPPADDEAIEFAEEAGDEDGDAGEADESVEVASEPDLGGPILAKKGAASSAPPTDPEAINHTVITGTGQAAPQPMAFSGGGRDTMSAKVALDPTGELAADPLAGQPIFDEDPEHRPLFGRHVLVTAGPTWEPIDPVRYLANRSSGRQGFAIAAMAAAAGARVTLISGPVSLPTPLGVDRIDVESAEEMAAKVKQMLPADIAFMVAAVADWRTKDRSDQKMKKRGSAPPALILTENPDILTQVAASRQRPKLLIGFAAETEKVVENATAKRKRKGADWIVANDVSGDVMGGNDNQIHIVTSGEVESFDRMPKEDVARELVGRAAEALAAALDDDD
;
A
#
# COMPACT_ATOMS: atom_id res chain seq x y z
N MET A 1 -5.53 46.62 -23.03
CA MET A 1 -4.77 45.44 -22.56
C MET A 1 -5.64 44.23 -22.82
N LYS A 2 -5.19 43.24 -23.61
CA LYS A 2 -5.87 41.94 -23.63
C LYS A 2 -5.71 41.36 -22.23
N THR A 3 -6.82 41.19 -21.51
CA THR A 3 -6.84 40.44 -20.24
C THR A 3 -6.29 39.06 -20.52
N ARG A 4 -5.23 38.68 -19.81
CA ARG A 4 -4.62 37.36 -19.90
C ARG A 4 -5.67 36.31 -19.55
N GLU A 5 -5.80 35.28 -20.37
CA GLU A 5 -6.70 34.14 -20.12
C GLU A 5 -6.27 33.46 -18.81
N PRO A 6 -7.21 33.21 -17.87
CA PRO A 6 -6.86 32.59 -16.60
C PRO A 6 -6.49 31.13 -16.81
N ARG A 7 -5.36 30.71 -16.24
CA ARG A 7 -4.82 29.35 -16.39
C ARG A 7 -5.21 28.50 -15.20
N VAL A 8 -5.98 27.45 -15.45
CA VAL A 8 -6.43 26.48 -14.45
C VAL A 8 -5.66 25.18 -14.61
N LEU A 9 -5.07 24.71 -13.51
CA LEU A 9 -4.44 23.40 -13.45
C LEU A 9 -5.37 22.43 -12.73
N LEU A 10 -5.99 21.54 -13.50
CA LEU A 10 -7.02 20.62 -13.02
C LEU A 10 -6.43 19.26 -12.68
N VAL A 11 -6.34 18.95 -11.39
CA VAL A 11 -5.99 17.64 -10.86
C VAL A 11 -7.24 16.77 -10.74
N VAL A 12 -7.26 15.64 -11.46
CA VAL A 12 -8.38 14.70 -11.48
C VAL A 12 -8.08 13.46 -10.64
N GLY A 13 -8.80 13.32 -9.52
CA GLY A 13 -8.69 12.18 -8.61
C GLY A 13 -9.48 10.93 -9.04
N GLY A 14 -9.15 9.80 -8.43
CA GLY A 14 -9.78 8.50 -8.71
C GLY A 14 -11.08 8.25 -7.96
N GLY A 15 -12.20 8.68 -8.52
CA GLY A 15 -13.54 8.36 -8.01
C GLY A 15 -14.59 8.41 -9.10
N ILE A 16 -15.77 7.83 -8.84
CA ILE A 16 -16.85 7.72 -9.84
C ILE A 16 -17.24 9.07 -10.45
N ALA A 17 -17.10 10.17 -9.71
CA ALA A 17 -17.42 11.52 -10.20
C ALA A 17 -16.37 12.11 -11.16
N ALA A 18 -15.26 11.41 -11.45
CA ALA A 18 -14.19 11.91 -12.32
C ALA A 18 -14.69 12.26 -13.74
N TYR A 19 -15.71 11.57 -14.26
CA TYR A 19 -16.30 11.91 -15.57
C TYR A 19 -16.90 13.32 -15.61
N LYS A 20 -17.39 13.86 -14.48
CA LYS A 20 -17.92 15.24 -14.40
C LYS A 20 -16.83 16.29 -14.66
N SER A 21 -15.56 15.93 -14.44
CA SER A 21 -14.41 16.79 -14.74
C SER A 21 -14.30 17.10 -16.24
N CYS A 22 -14.79 16.20 -17.12
CA CYS A 22 -14.87 16.48 -18.55
C CYS A 22 -15.78 17.67 -18.86
N GLU A 23 -16.95 17.73 -18.23
CA GLU A 23 -17.87 18.85 -18.42
C GLU A 23 -17.31 20.13 -17.78
N LEU A 24 -16.66 20.00 -16.62
CA LEU A 24 -15.97 21.14 -15.99
C LEU A 24 -14.90 21.75 -16.92
N VAL A 25 -14.08 20.93 -17.59
CA VAL A 25 -13.10 21.41 -18.59
C VAL A 25 -13.79 22.21 -19.70
N ARG A 26 -14.92 21.72 -20.21
CA ARG A 26 -15.70 22.42 -21.25
C ARG A 26 -16.24 23.75 -20.76
N LEU A 27 -16.76 23.81 -19.53
CA LEU A 27 -17.30 25.03 -18.94
C LEU A 27 -16.21 26.08 -18.73
N ILE A 28 -15.06 25.71 -18.17
CA ILE A 28 -13.93 26.63 -17.98
C ILE A 28 -13.47 27.21 -19.33
N ARG A 29 -13.32 26.36 -20.35
CA ARG A 29 -12.93 26.82 -21.69
C ARG A 29 -13.96 27.71 -22.36
N LYS A 30 -15.25 27.37 -22.23
CA LYS A 30 -16.34 28.22 -22.71
C LYS A 30 -16.34 29.58 -22.01
N GLY A 31 -15.95 29.62 -20.75
CA GLY A 31 -15.74 30.84 -19.96
C GLY A 31 -14.45 31.62 -20.29
N GLY A 32 -13.67 31.17 -21.28
CA GLY A 32 -12.43 31.84 -21.71
C GLY A 32 -11.20 31.53 -20.85
N GLY A 33 -11.26 30.49 -20.01
CA GLY A 33 -10.11 29.98 -19.27
C GLY A 33 -9.33 28.92 -20.03
N ASP A 34 -8.03 28.85 -19.80
CA ASP A 34 -7.16 27.79 -20.28
C ASP A 34 -7.04 26.69 -19.21
N VAL A 35 -7.11 25.41 -19.60
CA VAL A 35 -7.10 24.29 -18.65
C VAL A 35 -6.01 23.29 -19.01
N THR A 36 -5.09 23.05 -18.09
CA THR A 36 -4.14 21.93 -18.19
C THR A 36 -4.53 20.86 -17.19
N CYS A 37 -4.66 19.61 -17.63
CA CYS A 37 -5.10 18.52 -16.75
C CYS A 37 -3.93 17.65 -16.27
N VAL A 38 -3.95 17.30 -15.00
CA VAL A 38 -3.15 16.24 -14.40
C VAL A 38 -4.10 15.17 -13.89
N VAL A 39 -4.01 13.95 -14.41
CA VAL A 39 -4.90 12.86 -13.99
C VAL A 39 -4.11 11.80 -13.23
N THR A 40 -4.56 11.50 -12.01
CA THR A 40 -3.96 10.46 -11.16
C THR A 40 -4.15 9.07 -11.76
N ASP A 41 -3.34 8.09 -11.37
CA ASP A 41 -3.52 6.69 -11.81
C ASP A 41 -4.93 6.15 -11.49
N GLY A 42 -5.49 6.54 -10.35
CA GLY A 42 -6.88 6.24 -10.01
C GLY A 42 -7.89 6.98 -10.89
N GLY A 43 -7.63 8.24 -11.25
CA GLY A 43 -8.47 9.02 -12.16
C GLY A 43 -8.54 8.43 -13.56
N GLN A 44 -7.42 7.86 -14.03
CA GLN A 44 -7.32 7.20 -15.35
C GLN A 44 -8.25 5.98 -15.49
N GLN A 45 -8.67 5.37 -14.37
CA GLN A 45 -9.64 4.27 -14.38
C GLN A 45 -11.07 4.73 -14.73
N PHE A 46 -11.36 6.02 -14.60
CA PHE A 46 -12.70 6.59 -14.83
C PHE A 46 -12.75 7.53 -16.05
N VAL A 47 -11.66 8.24 -16.33
CA VAL A 47 -11.56 9.15 -17.48
C VAL A 47 -10.21 8.98 -18.15
N THR A 48 -10.20 8.90 -19.49
CA THR A 48 -8.95 8.70 -20.22
C THR A 48 -8.20 10.03 -20.37
N PRO A 49 -6.85 10.01 -20.33
CA PRO A 49 -6.04 11.19 -20.65
C PRO A 49 -6.38 11.78 -22.03
N MET A 50 -6.73 10.92 -22.99
CA MET A 50 -7.13 11.33 -24.34
C MET A 50 -8.41 12.18 -24.34
N ALA A 51 -9.43 11.81 -23.56
CA ALA A 51 -10.67 12.58 -23.46
C ALA A 51 -10.39 13.97 -22.87
N LEU A 52 -9.61 14.04 -21.80
CA LEU A 52 -9.21 15.31 -21.19
C LEU A 52 -8.36 16.16 -22.15
N ALA A 53 -7.45 15.56 -22.92
CA ALA A 53 -6.63 16.28 -23.90
C ALA A 53 -7.46 16.87 -25.03
N ALA A 54 -8.43 16.11 -25.55
CA ALA A 54 -9.32 16.58 -26.60
C ALA A 54 -10.23 17.73 -26.14
N LEU A 55 -10.71 17.67 -24.90
CA LEU A 55 -11.58 18.72 -24.34
C LEU A 55 -10.81 19.97 -23.94
N SER A 56 -9.63 19.80 -23.33
CA SER A 56 -8.77 20.89 -22.89
C SER A 56 -8.01 21.56 -24.04
N GLU A 57 -7.78 20.85 -25.15
CA GLU A 57 -6.85 21.22 -26.21
C GLU A 57 -5.39 21.39 -25.74
N ASN A 58 -5.07 20.83 -24.57
CA ASN A 58 -3.75 20.87 -23.95
C ASN A 58 -3.21 19.46 -23.68
N GLN A 59 -1.90 19.37 -23.45
CA GLN A 59 -1.28 18.14 -22.97
C GLN A 59 -1.84 17.75 -21.61
N VAL A 60 -2.12 16.46 -21.43
CA VAL A 60 -2.52 15.89 -20.14
C VAL A 60 -1.35 15.14 -19.54
N PHE A 61 -1.09 15.40 -18.27
CA PHE A 61 0.02 14.80 -17.55
C PHE A 61 -0.50 13.70 -16.62
N THR A 62 0.23 12.59 -16.56
CA THR A 62 -0.22 11.38 -15.84
C THR A 62 0.82 10.85 -14.86
N SER A 63 2.11 11.07 -15.12
CA SER A 63 3.20 10.46 -14.35
C SER A 63 4.32 11.45 -14.05
N LEU A 64 4.92 11.28 -12.87
CA LEU A 64 6.09 12.03 -12.44
C LEU A 64 7.33 11.67 -13.28
N TRP A 65 7.36 10.44 -13.81
CA TRP A 65 8.55 9.81 -14.41
C TRP A 65 8.58 9.86 -15.94
N ASP A 66 7.84 10.78 -16.57
CA ASP A 66 7.91 10.97 -18.01
C ASP A 66 9.18 11.73 -18.38
N LEU A 67 10.17 10.98 -18.90
CA LEU A 67 11.49 11.46 -19.33
C LEU A 67 11.45 12.72 -20.21
N LYS A 68 10.37 12.93 -20.99
CA LYS A 68 10.23 14.16 -21.79
C LYS A 68 9.92 15.37 -20.93
N ASN A 69 8.98 15.24 -19.99
CA ASN A 69 8.51 16.35 -19.15
C ASN A 69 9.44 16.60 -17.94
N GLU A 70 10.14 15.57 -17.47
CA GLU A 70 11.06 15.66 -16.33
C GLU A 70 12.31 16.48 -16.68
N SER A 71 12.72 16.48 -17.96
CA SER A 71 13.79 17.33 -18.49
C SER A 71 13.50 18.84 -18.38
N GLU A 72 12.22 19.20 -18.23
CA GLU A 72 11.74 20.59 -18.06
C GLU A 72 11.28 20.88 -16.61
N MET A 73 11.54 19.99 -15.65
CA MET A 73 11.02 20.10 -14.27
C MET A 73 9.49 20.29 -14.21
N GLY A 74 8.75 19.48 -14.98
CA GLY A 74 7.30 19.63 -15.17
C GLY A 74 6.47 19.84 -13.90
N HIS A 75 6.77 19.16 -12.77
CA HIS A 75 6.01 19.30 -11.53
C HIS A 75 6.11 20.70 -10.86
N ILE A 76 7.20 21.43 -11.09
CA ILE A 76 7.39 22.81 -10.60
C ILE A 76 6.88 23.82 -11.63
N GLN A 77 7.10 23.57 -12.91
CA GLN A 77 6.72 24.51 -13.96
C GLN A 77 5.20 24.55 -14.15
N LEU A 78 4.52 23.39 -14.15
CA LEU A 78 3.05 23.30 -14.29
C LEU A 78 2.31 24.08 -13.21
N SER A 79 2.73 23.94 -11.94
CA SER A 79 2.12 24.67 -10.83
C SER A 79 2.36 26.18 -10.93
N ARG A 80 3.55 26.61 -11.34
CA ARG A 80 3.89 28.04 -11.48
C ARG A 80 3.15 28.75 -12.60
N GLU A 81 2.85 28.03 -13.68
CA GLU A 81 2.13 28.58 -14.83
C GLU A 81 0.63 28.78 -14.56
N ALA A 82 0.07 28.02 -13.62
CA ALA A 82 -1.32 28.15 -13.21
C ALA A 82 -1.56 29.46 -12.44
N ASP A 83 -2.76 30.00 -12.61
CA ASP A 83 -3.33 31.05 -11.76
C ASP A 83 -4.13 30.44 -10.60
N LEU A 84 -4.68 29.22 -10.78
CA LEU A 84 -5.38 28.43 -9.76
C LEU A 84 -5.14 26.92 -9.97
N VAL A 85 -4.87 26.19 -8.88
CA VAL A 85 -4.87 24.72 -8.89
C VAL A 85 -6.22 24.22 -8.38
N VAL A 86 -6.87 23.34 -9.13
CA VAL A 86 -8.18 22.76 -8.78
C VAL A 86 -8.02 21.25 -8.65
N VAL A 87 -8.42 20.68 -7.51
CA VAL A 87 -8.46 19.23 -7.29
C VAL A 87 -9.91 18.77 -7.35
N CYS A 88 -10.30 18.15 -8.47
CA CYS A 88 -11.68 17.77 -8.74
C CYS A 88 -11.75 16.47 -9.57
N PRO A 89 -12.34 15.39 -9.04
CA PRO A 89 -12.77 15.21 -7.65
C PRO A 89 -11.57 15.10 -6.70
N ALA A 90 -11.64 15.77 -5.55
CA ALA A 90 -10.73 15.56 -4.42
C ALA A 90 -11.22 14.38 -3.58
N THR A 91 -10.70 13.19 -3.85
CA THR A 91 -11.06 11.99 -3.08
C THR A 91 -10.54 12.07 -1.65
N ALA A 92 -11.10 11.28 -0.72
CA ALA A 92 -10.60 11.21 0.66
C ALA A 92 -9.09 10.91 0.72
N ASN A 93 -8.60 10.04 -0.18
CA ASN A 93 -7.18 9.74 -0.31
C ASN A 93 -6.34 10.96 -0.71
N LEU A 94 -6.80 11.74 -1.71
CA LEU A 94 -6.10 12.97 -2.10
C LEU A 94 -6.10 14.00 -0.97
N LEU A 95 -7.23 14.21 -0.29
CA LEU A 95 -7.31 15.13 0.86
C LEU A 95 -6.38 14.69 2.00
N ALA A 96 -6.30 13.39 2.28
CA ALA A 96 -5.38 12.86 3.29
C ALA A 96 -3.92 13.07 2.92
N LYS A 97 -3.53 12.81 1.66
CA LYS A 97 -2.18 13.05 1.17
C LYS A 97 -1.81 14.54 1.19
N MET A 98 -2.72 15.41 0.74
CA MET A 98 -2.54 16.86 0.80
C MET A 98 -2.34 17.33 2.24
N SER A 99 -3.17 16.85 3.17
CA SER A 99 -3.08 17.21 4.60
C SER A 99 -1.78 16.73 5.25
N ALA A 100 -1.30 15.55 4.87
CA ALA A 100 -0.09 14.94 5.43
C ALA A 100 1.21 15.39 4.72
N GLY A 101 1.12 16.14 3.61
CA GLY A 101 2.28 16.52 2.80
C GLY A 101 2.93 15.35 2.05
N ILE A 102 2.14 14.32 1.70
CA ILE A 102 2.63 13.18 0.91
C ILE A 102 2.71 13.60 -0.56
N ALA A 103 3.89 13.41 -1.17
CA ALA A 103 4.19 13.75 -2.56
C ALA A 103 4.76 12.52 -3.30
N ASP A 104 3.91 11.53 -3.53
CA ASP A 104 4.26 10.22 -4.08
C ASP A 104 3.83 10.01 -5.54
N ASP A 105 3.09 10.95 -6.12
CA ASP A 105 2.72 10.99 -7.53
C ASP A 105 2.83 12.43 -8.09
N LEU A 106 2.64 12.61 -9.40
CA LEU A 106 2.76 13.92 -10.04
C LEU A 106 1.77 14.95 -9.44
N ALA A 107 0.53 14.54 -9.20
CA ALA A 107 -0.51 15.42 -8.71
C ALA A 107 -0.20 15.91 -7.29
N THR A 108 0.14 15.00 -6.39
CA THR A 108 0.43 15.32 -4.99
C THR A 108 1.74 16.09 -4.84
N THR A 109 2.76 15.75 -5.63
CA THR A 109 4.02 16.52 -5.69
C THR A 109 3.79 17.96 -6.14
N MET A 110 2.99 18.15 -7.18
CA MET A 110 2.68 19.47 -7.72
C MET A 110 1.84 20.32 -6.75
N ILE A 111 0.88 19.71 -6.06
CA ILE A 111 0.10 20.38 -5.01
C ILE A 111 0.99 20.81 -3.85
N LEU A 112 1.94 19.97 -3.43
CA LEU A 112 2.89 20.32 -2.37
C LEU A 112 3.86 21.44 -2.80
N ALA A 113 4.25 21.45 -4.08
CA ALA A 113 5.24 22.39 -4.61
C ALA A 113 4.66 23.76 -5.02
N THR A 114 3.33 23.92 -5.05
CA THR A 114 2.67 25.14 -5.58
C THR A 114 2.71 26.30 -4.60
N ASP A 115 2.90 27.52 -5.12
CA ASP A 115 2.67 28.77 -4.41
C ASP A 115 1.34 29.43 -4.80
N LYS A 116 0.55 28.76 -5.66
CA LYS A 116 -0.73 29.25 -6.17
C LYS A 116 -1.88 28.88 -5.23
N PRO A 117 -2.99 29.63 -5.26
CA PRO A 117 -4.21 29.22 -4.58
C PRO A 117 -4.65 27.82 -5.01
N VAL A 118 -5.14 27.03 -4.05
CA VAL A 118 -5.65 25.67 -4.27
C VAL A 118 -7.12 25.62 -3.91
N LEU A 119 -7.94 25.05 -4.80
CA LEU A 119 -9.34 24.72 -4.58
C LEU A 119 -9.52 23.19 -4.62
N ALA A 120 -9.88 22.59 -3.49
CA ALA A 120 -10.28 21.19 -3.43
C ALA A 120 -11.81 21.06 -3.51
N VAL A 121 -12.29 20.13 -4.33
CA VAL A 121 -13.72 19.83 -4.52
C VAL A 121 -13.97 18.37 -4.15
N PRO A 122 -14.33 18.08 -2.89
CA PRO A 122 -14.46 16.72 -2.41
C PRO A 122 -15.59 15.94 -3.09
N ALA A 123 -15.35 14.64 -3.31
CA ALA A 123 -16.39 13.71 -3.72
C ALA A 123 -16.09 12.30 -3.20
N MET A 124 -17.00 11.77 -2.39
CA MET A 124 -16.88 10.46 -1.75
C MET A 124 -18.22 10.01 -1.18
N ASN A 125 -18.27 8.76 -0.71
CA ASN A 125 -19.42 8.26 0.03
C ASN A 125 -19.66 9.07 1.33
N VAL A 126 -20.92 9.17 1.79
CA VAL A 126 -21.29 9.96 2.98
C VAL A 126 -20.53 9.52 4.23
N ARG A 127 -20.36 8.22 4.47
CA ARG A 127 -19.58 7.71 5.61
C ARG A 127 -18.13 8.12 5.54
N MET A 128 -17.56 8.17 4.32
CA MET A 128 -16.18 8.66 4.14
C MET A 128 -16.08 10.16 4.38
N TRP A 129 -17.09 10.94 3.98
CA TRP A 129 -17.13 12.38 4.22
C TRP A 129 -17.27 12.69 5.71
N GLU A 130 -18.24 12.07 6.38
CA GLU A 130 -18.51 12.25 7.82
C GLU A 130 -17.41 11.68 8.72
N HIS A 131 -16.55 10.81 8.20
CA HIS A 131 -15.47 10.22 8.97
C HIS A 131 -14.56 11.29 9.58
N GLU A 132 -14.25 11.16 10.88
CA GLU A 132 -13.47 12.16 11.63
C GLU A 132 -12.12 12.45 10.99
N ALA A 133 -11.44 11.43 10.46
CA ALA A 133 -10.18 11.62 9.74
C ALA A 133 -10.33 12.55 8.52
N THR A 134 -11.41 12.41 7.74
CA THR A 134 -11.67 13.27 6.58
C THR A 134 -12.01 14.69 7.03
N GLN A 135 -12.89 14.83 8.02
CA GLN A 135 -13.25 16.15 8.57
C GLN A 135 -12.03 16.88 9.16
N ARG A 136 -11.17 16.17 9.89
CA ARG A 136 -9.90 16.70 10.41
C ARG A 136 -8.97 17.16 9.28
N ASN A 137 -8.85 16.37 8.22
CA ASN A 137 -8.01 16.73 7.07
C ASN A 137 -8.57 17.96 6.34
N VAL A 138 -9.90 18.03 6.13
CA VAL A 138 -10.57 19.19 5.52
C VAL A 138 -10.35 20.45 6.35
N GLU A 139 -10.53 20.35 7.67
CA GLU A 139 -10.32 21.46 8.59
C GLU A 139 -8.86 21.92 8.58
N TRP A 140 -7.91 20.99 8.64
CA TRP A 140 -6.49 21.32 8.52
C TRP A 140 -6.15 22.00 7.19
N LEU A 141 -6.69 21.49 6.07
CA LEU A 141 -6.49 22.10 4.75
C LEU A 141 -7.04 23.52 4.67
N ARG A 142 -8.22 23.78 5.25
CA ARG A 142 -8.78 25.13 5.38
C ARG A 142 -7.86 26.04 6.18
N GLN A 143 -7.37 25.57 7.32
CA GLN A 143 -6.41 26.31 8.17
C GLN A 143 -5.09 26.59 7.44
N ALA A 144 -4.63 25.65 6.59
CA ALA A 144 -3.46 25.80 5.75
C ALA A 144 -3.68 26.70 4.52
N GLY A 145 -4.87 27.29 4.34
CA GLY A 145 -5.18 28.23 3.26
C GLY A 145 -5.72 27.57 1.98
N VAL A 146 -5.97 26.27 1.97
CA VAL A 146 -6.64 25.58 0.86
C VAL A 146 -8.14 25.87 0.94
N SER A 147 -8.71 26.32 -0.17
CA SER A 147 -10.17 26.46 -0.26
C SER A 147 -10.80 25.11 -0.50
N VAL A 148 -11.84 24.76 0.26
CA VAL A 148 -12.58 23.51 0.11
C VAL A 148 -14.03 23.86 -0.19
N LEU A 149 -14.52 23.46 -1.37
CA LEU A 149 -15.94 23.57 -1.74
C LEU A 149 -16.68 22.37 -1.16
N ASP A 150 -17.62 22.58 -0.25
CA ASP A 150 -18.35 21.46 0.38
C ASP A 150 -19.14 20.64 -0.67
N PRO A 151 -19.26 19.31 -0.47
CA PRO A 151 -20.01 18.46 -1.38
C PRO A 151 -21.51 18.71 -1.28
N ASP A 152 -22.23 18.39 -2.35
CA ASP A 152 -23.69 18.41 -2.36
C ASP A 152 -24.25 17.27 -1.49
N GLU A 153 -25.45 17.50 -0.95
CA GLU A 153 -26.30 16.45 -0.40
C GLU A 153 -27.15 15.80 -1.49
N GLY A 154 -27.22 14.47 -1.49
CA GLY A 154 -28.11 13.75 -2.39
C GLY A 154 -27.91 12.24 -2.38
N THR A 155 -28.66 11.56 -3.25
CA THR A 155 -28.51 10.12 -3.46
C THR A 155 -27.18 9.82 -4.17
N MET A 156 -26.43 8.87 -3.63
CA MET A 156 -25.13 8.47 -4.15
C MET A 156 -25.20 7.17 -4.96
N ALA A 157 -24.17 6.90 -5.75
CA ALA A 157 -24.07 5.68 -6.57
C ALA A 157 -24.11 4.37 -5.75
N CYS A 158 -23.80 4.45 -4.46
CA CYS A 158 -23.86 3.33 -3.50
C CYS A 158 -25.24 3.14 -2.84
N GLY A 159 -26.24 3.96 -3.17
CA GLY A 159 -27.59 3.85 -2.61
C GLY A 159 -27.82 4.61 -1.30
N GLU A 160 -26.78 5.21 -0.72
CA GLU A 160 -26.89 6.06 0.48
C GLU A 160 -27.31 7.51 0.13
N PHE A 161 -27.89 8.21 1.10
CA PHE A 161 -28.30 9.61 0.98
C PHE A 161 -27.56 10.45 2.04
N GLY A 162 -26.97 11.56 1.61
CA GLY A 162 -26.28 12.48 2.51
C GLY A 162 -25.24 13.35 1.79
N PRO A 163 -24.43 14.11 2.55
CA PRO A 163 -23.36 14.94 1.98
C PRO A 163 -22.22 14.07 1.44
N GLY A 164 -21.67 14.42 0.27
CA GLY A 164 -20.52 13.72 -0.33
C GLY A 164 -20.56 13.64 -1.86
N ARG A 165 -21.70 14.01 -2.48
CA ARG A 165 -21.84 14.09 -3.92
C ARG A 165 -21.01 15.25 -4.47
N LEU A 166 -20.26 15.02 -5.55
CA LEU A 166 -19.54 16.11 -6.23
C LEU A 166 -20.55 17.19 -6.67
N PRO A 167 -20.34 18.46 -6.32
CA PRO A 167 -21.15 19.57 -6.81
C PRO A 167 -21.30 19.54 -8.33
N ASP A 168 -22.40 20.08 -8.84
CA ASP A 168 -22.59 20.12 -10.29
C ASP A 168 -21.52 21.01 -10.97
N PRO A 169 -21.03 20.65 -12.17
CA PRO A 169 -19.91 21.33 -12.82
C PRO A 169 -20.07 22.85 -12.94
N GLU A 170 -21.29 23.35 -13.10
CA GLU A 170 -21.63 24.77 -13.12
C GLU A 170 -21.33 25.46 -11.78
N ALA A 171 -21.66 24.82 -10.66
CA ALA A 171 -21.36 25.35 -9.33
C ALA A 171 -19.84 25.38 -9.07
N ILE A 172 -19.12 24.34 -9.52
CA ILE A 172 -17.67 24.30 -9.44
C ILE A 172 -17.05 25.40 -10.30
N TRP A 173 -17.53 25.57 -11.53
CA TRP A 173 -17.08 26.65 -12.41
C TRP A 173 -17.36 28.02 -11.81
N ALA A 174 -18.52 28.26 -11.21
CA ALA A 174 -18.82 29.52 -10.53
C ALA A 174 -17.81 29.82 -9.40
N ALA A 175 -17.47 28.82 -8.58
CA ALA A 175 -16.46 28.96 -7.52
C ALA A 175 -15.04 29.21 -8.06
N ILE A 176 -14.68 28.58 -9.17
CA ILE A 176 -13.41 28.83 -9.87
C ILE A 176 -13.38 30.25 -10.43
N ALA A 177 -14.46 30.67 -11.09
CA ALA A 177 -14.60 31.98 -11.73
C ALA A 177 -14.51 33.11 -10.70
N GLU A 178 -15.15 32.95 -9.54
CA GLU A 178 -15.05 33.89 -8.41
C GLU A 178 -13.60 34.07 -7.96
N LYS A 179 -12.85 32.97 -7.79
CA LYS A 179 -11.43 33.01 -7.39
C LYS A 179 -10.53 33.65 -8.43
N LEU A 180 -10.85 33.49 -9.70
CA LEU A 180 -10.08 34.04 -10.82
C LEU A 180 -10.53 35.45 -11.20
N GLY A 181 -11.61 35.97 -10.61
CA GLY A 181 -12.18 37.28 -10.93
C GLY A 181 -12.75 37.37 -12.34
N VAL A 182 -13.29 36.27 -12.87
CA VAL A 182 -13.90 36.21 -14.20
C VAL A 182 -15.40 35.98 -14.12
N ASP A 183 -16.14 36.46 -15.12
CA ASP A 183 -17.58 36.22 -15.23
C ASP A 183 -17.81 34.77 -15.68
N PRO A 184 -18.51 33.92 -14.89
CA PRO A 184 -18.75 32.54 -15.27
C PRO A 184 -19.65 32.38 -16.50
N GLY A 185 -20.40 33.40 -16.92
CA GLY A 185 -21.29 33.32 -18.10
C GLY A 185 -22.39 32.27 -17.96
N LEU A 186 -22.72 31.90 -16.72
CA LEU A 186 -23.79 30.96 -16.37
C LEU A 186 -25.12 31.73 -16.22
N PRO A 187 -26.26 31.14 -16.59
CA PRO A 187 -27.56 31.71 -16.23
C PRO A 187 -27.71 31.79 -14.69
N GLU A 188 -28.44 32.79 -14.18
CA GLU A 188 -28.62 32.97 -12.72
C GLU A 188 -29.07 31.66 -12.06
N PRO A 189 -28.49 31.31 -10.88
CA PRO A 189 -28.80 30.04 -10.23
C PRO A 189 -30.28 30.00 -9.84
N ALA A 190 -30.97 28.93 -10.25
CA ALA A 190 -32.29 28.63 -9.71
C ALA A 190 -32.17 28.42 -8.19
N PRO A 191 -33.10 28.95 -7.37
CA PRO A 191 -33.04 28.78 -5.93
C PRO A 191 -33.01 27.29 -5.57
N ALA A 192 -32.15 26.95 -4.60
CA ALA A 192 -31.97 25.58 -4.11
C ALA A 192 -33.33 24.92 -3.88
N ARG A 193 -33.64 23.89 -4.68
CA ARG A 193 -34.87 23.12 -4.49
C ARG A 193 -34.77 22.38 -3.16
N LYS A 194 -35.54 22.81 -2.17
CA LYS A 194 -35.82 22.00 -0.97
C LYS A 194 -36.31 20.64 -1.45
N ALA A 195 -35.66 19.58 -0.98
CA ALA A 195 -36.01 18.21 -1.30
C ALA A 195 -37.51 18.01 -1.13
N ALA A 196 -38.21 17.72 -2.23
CA ALA A 196 -39.60 17.34 -2.18
C ALA A 196 -39.69 15.99 -1.48
N GLN A 197 -40.15 15.99 -0.24
CA GLN A 197 -40.61 14.79 0.45
C GLN A 197 -41.74 14.18 -0.39
N ARG A 198 -41.43 13.16 -1.20
CA ARG A 198 -42.44 12.22 -1.66
C ARG A 198 -42.69 11.25 -0.52
N ALA A 199 -43.60 11.63 0.38
CA ALA A 199 -44.30 10.67 1.21
C ALA A 199 -45.18 9.81 0.29
N ALA A 200 -45.02 8.49 0.36
CA ALA A 200 -46.00 7.56 -0.19
C ALA A 200 -47.32 7.76 0.57
N PRO A 201 -48.48 7.91 -0.10
CA PRO A 201 -49.72 8.06 0.62
C PRO A 201 -50.13 6.70 1.19
N ILE A 202 -50.16 6.63 2.52
CA ILE A 202 -50.99 5.69 3.25
C ILE A 202 -52.41 6.26 3.16
N VAL A 203 -53.35 5.50 2.63
CA VAL A 203 -54.79 5.83 2.70
C VAL A 203 -55.48 4.65 3.36
N GLU A 204 -55.71 4.79 4.67
CA GLU A 204 -56.85 4.19 5.34
C GLU A 204 -57.77 5.37 5.70
N GLU A 205 -58.99 5.38 5.16
CA GLU A 205 -60.18 5.78 5.92
C GLU A 205 -61.45 5.36 5.19
N ASP A 206 -62.42 4.95 6.01
CA ASP A 206 -63.68 4.29 5.72
C ASP A 206 -64.77 5.20 5.12
N VAL A 207 -65.60 4.56 4.28
CA VAL A 207 -67.06 4.70 4.08
C VAL A 207 -67.69 6.09 3.93
N GLU A 208 -68.31 6.34 2.76
CA GLU A 208 -69.72 6.77 2.66
C GLU A 208 -70.31 6.47 1.27
N GLU A 209 -71.58 6.07 1.27
CA GLU A 209 -72.41 5.57 0.16
C GLU A 209 -72.78 6.67 -0.86
N ASP A 210 -72.92 6.31 -2.14
CA ASP A 210 -74.16 6.51 -2.94
C ASP A 210 -73.94 6.26 -4.46
N GLU A 211 -74.51 5.14 -4.92
CA GLU A 211 -75.53 5.01 -5.98
C GLU A 211 -75.33 5.52 -7.44
N PHE A 212 -75.65 4.60 -8.37
CA PHE A 212 -75.94 4.68 -9.83
C PHE A 212 -74.75 4.75 -10.82
N ASP A 213 -74.71 4.02 -11.94
CA ASP A 213 -75.79 3.41 -12.74
C ASP A 213 -75.25 2.26 -13.62
N GLU A 214 -76.12 1.29 -13.92
CA GLU A 214 -75.91 0.14 -14.80
C GLU A 214 -75.90 0.53 -16.29
N ALA A 215 -75.09 -0.15 -17.10
CA ALA A 215 -75.38 -0.37 -18.52
C ALA A 215 -74.63 -1.60 -19.08
N GLU A 216 -75.39 -2.71 -19.24
CA GLU A 216 -75.56 -3.58 -20.43
C GLU A 216 -74.35 -3.88 -21.35
N PHE A 217 -74.18 -5.05 -21.99
CA PHE A 217 -74.61 -6.47 -21.92
C PHE A 217 -73.91 -7.14 -23.15
N ASP A 218 -74.04 -8.46 -23.28
CA ASP A 218 -73.78 -9.36 -24.44
C ASP A 218 -72.41 -10.07 -24.44
N GLU A 219 -72.30 -11.34 -24.01
CA GLU A 219 -72.82 -12.63 -24.57
C GLU A 219 -72.14 -13.00 -25.91
N ASP A 220 -71.14 -13.90 -25.89
CA ASP A 220 -71.20 -15.33 -26.29
C ASP A 220 -70.36 -15.50 -27.59
N GLU A 221 -69.59 -16.54 -27.91
CA GLU A 221 -69.76 -17.99 -27.77
C GLU A 221 -68.41 -18.72 -28.09
N ASP A 222 -68.21 -19.86 -27.43
CA ASP A 222 -67.74 -21.16 -27.97
C ASP A 222 -66.26 -21.63 -28.16
N ILE A 223 -65.95 -22.59 -27.27
CA ILE A 223 -65.55 -24.00 -27.47
C ILE A 223 -64.06 -24.38 -27.59
N ALA A 224 -63.78 -25.39 -26.76
CA ALA A 224 -62.53 -26.04 -26.39
C ALA A 224 -62.10 -27.20 -27.31
N GLU A 225 -60.78 -27.44 -27.36
CA GLU A 225 -60.04 -28.72 -27.50
C GLU A 225 -58.55 -28.32 -27.60
N GLU A 226 -57.53 -28.87 -26.94
CA GLU A 226 -57.28 -30.09 -26.18
C GLU A 226 -56.22 -29.80 -25.09
N ALA A 227 -56.20 -30.64 -24.05
CA ALA A 227 -55.24 -30.58 -22.96
C ALA A 227 -53.97 -31.42 -23.23
N ALA A 228 -52.88 -30.97 -22.58
CA ALA A 228 -51.72 -31.73 -22.09
C ALA A 228 -50.52 -31.97 -23.02
N THR A 229 -49.38 -31.35 -22.67
CA THR A 229 -48.02 -31.93 -22.59
C THR A 229 -47.08 -30.85 -22.04
N THR A 230 -46.70 -30.92 -20.76
CA THR A 230 -45.39 -31.35 -20.21
C THR A 230 -44.17 -30.50 -20.60
N ILE A 231 -43.59 -29.95 -19.54
CA ILE A 231 -42.23 -29.44 -19.31
C ILE A 231 -41.18 -30.06 -20.26
N ASP A 232 -40.79 -29.30 -21.28
CA ASP A 232 -39.47 -29.21 -21.92
C ASP A 232 -39.68 -28.33 -23.17
N ASP A 233 -39.42 -27.01 -23.10
CA ASP A 233 -39.21 -26.13 -24.28
C ASP A 233 -39.04 -24.64 -23.88
N LEU A 234 -38.03 -24.31 -23.06
CA LEU A 234 -37.49 -22.94 -22.97
C LEU A 234 -35.95 -22.94 -22.92
N ALA A 235 -35.34 -23.83 -23.69
CA ALA A 235 -33.90 -23.88 -23.90
C ALA A 235 -33.56 -24.13 -25.39
N ALA A 236 -34.02 -23.27 -26.29
CA ALA A 236 -33.50 -23.19 -27.66
C ALA A 236 -34.06 -21.98 -28.43
N GLU A 237 -33.44 -20.80 -28.32
CA GLU A 237 -33.46 -19.80 -29.41
C GLU A 237 -32.17 -18.97 -29.35
N ALA A 238 -31.20 -19.30 -30.20
CA ALA A 238 -30.30 -18.38 -30.91
C ALA A 238 -29.16 -19.16 -31.59
N LEU A 239 -29.44 -19.81 -32.73
CA LEU A 239 -28.42 -20.29 -33.67
C LEU A 239 -29.03 -20.32 -35.07
N GLU A 240 -28.62 -19.37 -35.92
CA GLU A 240 -28.80 -19.36 -37.38
C GLU A 240 -27.71 -18.44 -38.00
N PRO A 241 -27.28 -18.64 -39.27
CA PRO A 241 -25.97 -19.21 -39.59
C PRO A 241 -24.96 -18.20 -40.16
N GLU A 242 -23.67 -18.55 -40.06
CA GLU A 242 -22.55 -17.83 -40.67
C GLU A 242 -22.49 -18.08 -42.19
N GLU A 243 -22.46 -16.99 -42.97
CA GLU A 243 -22.04 -16.99 -44.39
C GLU A 243 -20.53 -16.68 -44.51
N GLU A 244 -19.85 -17.46 -45.33
CA GLU A 244 -18.44 -17.32 -45.72
C GLU A 244 -18.12 -15.92 -46.28
N TYR A 245 -17.09 -15.27 -45.72
CA TYR A 245 -16.39 -14.16 -46.37
C TYR A 245 -14.94 -14.55 -46.67
N GLU A 246 -14.60 -14.53 -47.96
CA GLU A 246 -13.26 -14.76 -48.51
C GLU A 246 -12.23 -13.71 -48.03
N GLU A 247 -11.01 -14.16 -47.76
CA GLU A 247 -9.85 -13.35 -47.40
C GLU A 247 -9.39 -12.39 -48.53
N PRO A 248 -9.09 -11.11 -48.23
CA PRO A 248 -8.30 -10.29 -49.14
C PRO A 248 -6.79 -10.56 -48.97
N LYS A 249 -6.12 -10.95 -50.06
CA LYS A 249 -4.65 -11.08 -50.16
C LYS A 249 -3.91 -9.80 -49.77
N PRO A 250 -2.71 -9.89 -49.16
CA PRO A 250 -1.96 -8.71 -48.71
C PRO A 250 -1.19 -8.04 -49.86
N ARG A 251 -1.25 -6.70 -49.92
CA ARG A 251 -0.31 -5.88 -50.70
C ARG A 251 0.55 -5.01 -49.77
N GLY A 252 1.79 -5.48 -49.60
CA GLY A 252 3.06 -4.73 -49.44
C GLY A 252 3.13 -3.46 -48.57
N GLY A 253 3.92 -3.53 -47.48
CA GLY A 253 4.47 -2.35 -46.82
C GLY A 253 5.27 -2.61 -45.53
N LEU A 254 6.58 -2.83 -45.66
CA LEU A 254 7.69 -2.59 -44.70
C LEU A 254 7.64 -3.05 -43.22
N GLY A 255 6.70 -3.90 -42.79
CA GLY A 255 6.73 -4.50 -41.42
C GLY A 255 7.39 -5.88 -41.30
N SER A 256 7.71 -6.55 -42.41
CA SER A 256 7.92 -8.01 -42.47
C SER A 256 9.38 -8.50 -42.40
N LEU A 257 10.33 -7.72 -41.88
CA LEU A 257 11.75 -8.11 -41.84
C LEU A 257 12.29 -8.47 -40.45
N LEU A 258 11.52 -8.32 -39.36
CA LEU A 258 11.98 -8.66 -38.01
C LEU A 258 11.31 -9.89 -37.37
N SER A 259 10.35 -10.54 -38.04
CA SER A 259 9.68 -11.75 -37.51
C SER A 259 10.24 -13.07 -38.03
N ALA A 260 11.40 -13.08 -38.71
CA ALA A 260 11.93 -14.26 -39.39
C ALA A 260 13.18 -14.92 -38.74
N ILE A 261 13.62 -14.50 -37.55
CA ILE A 261 14.82 -15.09 -36.89
C ILE A 261 14.54 -15.47 -35.43
N ILE A 262 13.51 -16.28 -35.19
CA ILE A 262 13.43 -17.13 -33.98
C ILE A 262 12.81 -18.47 -34.40
N PRO A 263 13.56 -19.60 -34.42
CA PRO A 263 12.95 -20.90 -34.62
C PRO A 263 12.13 -21.28 -33.38
N ARG A 264 10.81 -21.45 -33.55
CA ARG A 264 9.92 -22.10 -32.58
C ARG A 264 9.69 -23.55 -33.04
N SER A 265 10.47 -24.49 -32.53
CA SER A 265 10.03 -25.86 -32.25
C SER A 265 11.11 -26.61 -31.46
N THR A 266 10.75 -27.09 -30.27
CA THR A 266 11.49 -28.15 -29.57
C THR A 266 10.63 -29.41 -29.64
N PRO A 267 11.15 -30.57 -30.09
CA PRO A 267 10.39 -31.82 -30.08
C PRO A 267 10.13 -32.28 -28.63
N LYS A 268 8.95 -32.84 -28.37
CA LYS A 268 8.57 -33.42 -27.07
C LYS A 268 9.51 -34.59 -26.72
N ARG A 269 10.04 -34.59 -25.49
CA ARG A 269 10.84 -35.68 -24.91
C ARG A 269 9.96 -36.87 -24.51
N ASP A 270 10.52 -38.07 -24.62
CA ASP A 270 9.91 -39.36 -24.26
C ASP A 270 9.92 -39.55 -22.72
N PRO A 271 8.79 -39.93 -22.09
CA PRO A 271 8.70 -40.22 -20.66
C PRO A 271 9.75 -41.19 -20.10
N ALA A 272 10.27 -42.11 -20.92
CA ALA A 272 11.29 -43.09 -20.49
C ALA A 272 12.68 -42.47 -20.23
N GLU A 273 12.94 -41.25 -20.73
CA GLU A 273 14.21 -40.53 -20.48
C GLU A 273 14.21 -39.84 -19.10
N PHE A 274 13.02 -39.54 -18.55
CA PHE A 274 12.85 -38.82 -17.28
C PHE A 274 13.17 -39.69 -16.05
N GLU A 275 12.89 -41.00 -16.12
CA GLU A 275 13.15 -41.95 -15.02
C GLU A 275 14.64 -42.30 -14.85
N ARG A 276 15.48 -42.06 -15.87
CA ARG A 276 16.92 -42.34 -15.82
C ARG A 276 17.72 -41.25 -15.09
N ASP A 277 17.27 -39.99 -15.16
CA ASP A 277 17.95 -38.86 -14.51
C ASP A 277 17.64 -38.78 -12.99
N PHE A 278 16.62 -39.50 -12.51
CA PHE A 278 16.20 -39.52 -11.10
C PHE A 278 16.44 -40.85 -10.38
N ALA A 279 17.09 -41.83 -11.03
CA ALA A 279 17.48 -43.07 -10.37
C ALA A 279 18.72 -42.82 -9.48
N LEU A 280 18.54 -42.89 -8.15
CA LEU A 280 19.64 -42.92 -7.19
C LEU A 280 20.53 -44.16 -7.44
N PRO A 281 21.87 -44.05 -7.34
CA PRO A 281 22.72 -45.23 -7.32
C PRO A 281 22.42 -46.08 -6.07
N PRO A 282 22.51 -47.43 -6.16
CA PRO A 282 22.31 -48.28 -5.00
C PRO A 282 23.36 -47.98 -3.92
N ALA A 283 22.92 -48.04 -2.67
CA ALA A 283 23.79 -47.93 -1.51
C ALA A 283 24.69 -49.17 -1.43
N ASP A 284 26.00 -48.95 -1.56
CA ASP A 284 26.99 -49.96 -1.17
C ASP A 284 27.24 -49.82 0.33
N ASP A 285 26.85 -50.87 1.05
CA ASP A 285 27.24 -51.15 2.43
C ASP A 285 28.75 -51.40 2.49
N GLU A 286 29.54 -50.42 2.93
CA GLU A 286 30.82 -50.69 3.60
C GLU A 286 30.92 -49.88 4.89
N ALA A 287 30.91 -50.62 6.00
CA ALA A 287 31.16 -50.15 7.34
C ALA A 287 32.57 -49.55 7.45
N ILE A 288 32.70 -48.37 8.06
CA ILE A 288 33.99 -47.89 8.57
C ILE A 288 33.81 -47.50 10.04
N GLU A 289 34.65 -48.15 10.85
CA GLU A 289 34.68 -48.19 12.30
C GLU A 289 35.05 -46.84 12.94
N PHE A 290 34.54 -46.65 14.16
CA PHE A 290 34.98 -45.62 15.09
C PHE A 290 36.41 -45.90 15.57
N ALA A 291 37.24 -44.84 15.63
CA ALA A 291 38.40 -44.80 16.50
C ALA A 291 38.49 -43.42 17.17
N GLU A 292 38.37 -43.43 18.49
CA GLU A 292 38.82 -42.38 19.41
C GLU A 292 40.35 -42.23 19.31
N GLU A 293 40.89 -41.01 19.41
CA GLU A 293 41.83 -40.68 20.50
C GLU A 293 42.23 -39.20 20.50
N ALA A 294 42.49 -38.74 21.71
CA ALA A 294 42.90 -37.41 22.13
C ALA A 294 44.40 -37.14 21.91
N GLY A 295 44.81 -35.89 22.10
CA GLY A 295 46.19 -35.55 22.50
C GLY A 295 46.84 -34.42 21.71
N ASP A 296 46.78 -33.23 22.29
CA ASP A 296 47.89 -32.34 22.66
C ASP A 296 49.10 -32.06 21.73
N GLU A 297 49.47 -30.77 21.83
CA GLU A 297 50.82 -30.18 21.77
C GLU A 297 51.47 -29.78 20.42
N ASP A 298 51.67 -28.46 20.32
CA ASP A 298 52.91 -27.74 19.99
C ASP A 298 53.80 -28.23 18.84
N GLY A 299 54.13 -27.32 17.91
CA GLY A 299 55.25 -27.58 17.01
C GLY A 299 55.42 -26.60 15.86
N ASP A 300 56.33 -25.67 16.09
CA ASP A 300 56.94 -24.69 15.19
C ASP A 300 57.66 -25.25 13.94
N ALA A 301 57.84 -24.35 12.96
CA ALA A 301 58.91 -24.23 11.95
C ALA A 301 59.00 -25.11 10.68
N GLY A 302 59.18 -24.38 9.55
CA GLY A 302 59.93 -24.80 8.34
C GLY A 302 59.14 -24.66 7.03
N GLU A 303 59.18 -23.54 6.29
CA GLU A 303 60.13 -23.19 5.19
C GLU A 303 60.23 -24.28 4.09
N ALA A 304 60.15 -24.06 2.77
CA ALA A 304 60.38 -22.89 1.92
C ALA A 304 59.69 -23.13 0.54
N ASP A 305 59.16 -22.09 -0.13
CA ASP A 305 59.70 -21.41 -1.33
C ASP A 305 59.13 -21.96 -2.66
N GLU A 306 58.44 -21.09 -3.41
CA GLU A 306 58.70 -20.89 -4.85
C GLU A 306 58.02 -19.60 -5.37
N SER A 307 58.89 -18.71 -5.84
CA SER A 307 58.76 -17.41 -6.50
C SER A 307 57.64 -17.19 -7.53
N VAL A 308 57.06 -15.97 -7.57
CA VAL A 308 56.57 -15.31 -8.80
C VAL A 308 56.90 -13.80 -8.79
N GLU A 309 57.43 -13.34 -9.93
CA GLU A 309 58.02 -12.03 -10.22
C GLU A 309 57.05 -10.84 -10.26
N VAL A 310 57.58 -9.65 -9.94
CA VAL A 310 56.89 -8.35 -9.98
C VAL A 310 57.55 -7.44 -11.04
N ALA A 311 56.75 -6.89 -11.97
CA ALA A 311 56.89 -5.57 -12.60
C ALA A 311 55.66 -5.32 -13.49
N SER A 312 54.98 -4.16 -13.47
CA SER A 312 55.51 -2.85 -13.85
C SER A 312 54.52 -1.73 -13.48
N GLU A 313 55.06 -0.57 -13.13
CA GLU A 313 54.34 0.67 -12.83
C GLU A 313 53.68 1.28 -14.08
N PRO A 314 52.50 1.92 -13.99
CA PRO A 314 51.88 2.59 -15.12
C PRO A 314 52.39 4.03 -15.35
N ASP A 315 52.58 4.33 -16.63
CA ASP A 315 52.99 5.60 -17.24
C ASP A 315 51.98 6.75 -17.01
N LEU A 316 52.47 7.92 -16.58
CA LEU A 316 51.70 9.13 -16.22
C LEU A 316 51.93 10.31 -17.20
N GLY A 317 51.95 10.05 -18.51
CA GLY A 317 52.12 11.07 -19.54
C GLY A 317 50.94 11.19 -20.54
N GLY A 318 49.89 11.95 -20.21
CA GLY A 318 48.79 12.27 -21.17
C GLY A 318 47.72 13.22 -20.59
N PRO A 319 47.01 14.02 -21.40
CA PRO A 319 46.63 15.40 -21.05
C PRO A 319 45.57 15.52 -19.95
N ILE A 320 45.95 16.20 -18.88
CA ILE A 320 45.10 16.64 -17.76
C ILE A 320 44.19 17.76 -18.25
N LEU A 321 42.98 17.43 -18.70
CA LEU A 321 41.90 18.39 -18.91
C LEU A 321 40.55 17.81 -18.48
N ALA A 322 40.34 17.78 -17.16
CA ALA A 322 39.01 17.91 -16.57
C ALA A 322 39.14 18.75 -15.29
N LYS A 323 38.67 20.00 -15.33
CA LYS A 323 38.56 20.85 -14.15
C LYS A 323 37.52 20.24 -13.20
N LYS A 324 37.91 19.97 -11.96
CA LYS A 324 37.00 19.68 -10.84
C LYS A 324 36.05 20.87 -10.68
N GLY A 325 34.76 20.67 -11.00
CA GLY A 325 33.71 21.62 -10.66
C GLY A 325 33.64 21.79 -9.15
N ALA A 326 33.51 23.03 -8.70
CA ALA A 326 33.40 23.37 -7.29
C ALA A 326 32.06 22.84 -6.73
N ALA A 327 32.10 21.64 -6.16
CA ALA A 327 31.08 21.20 -5.22
C ALA A 327 31.40 21.84 -3.86
N SER A 328 30.50 22.68 -3.35
CA SER A 328 30.55 23.17 -1.98
C SER A 328 30.29 22.00 -1.04
N SER A 329 31.23 21.71 -0.15
CA SER A 329 31.02 20.79 0.97
C SER A 329 29.78 21.19 1.76
N ALA A 330 28.97 20.21 2.16
CA ALA A 330 27.97 20.40 3.20
C ALA A 330 28.64 20.94 4.49
N PRO A 331 27.96 21.78 5.29
CA PRO A 331 28.53 22.28 6.53
C PRO A 331 28.85 21.13 7.48
N PRO A 332 29.96 21.20 8.24
CA PRO A 332 30.25 20.19 9.25
C PRO A 332 29.19 20.25 10.37
N THR A 333 28.53 19.14 10.64
CA THR A 333 27.75 18.91 11.86
C THR A 333 28.73 18.64 13.00
N ASP A 334 29.48 19.66 13.41
CA ASP A 334 30.38 19.59 14.55
C ASP A 334 29.76 20.35 15.74
N PRO A 335 29.33 19.66 16.81
CA PRO A 335 28.77 20.26 18.02
C PRO A 335 29.77 21.12 18.82
N GLU A 336 31.08 21.11 18.52
CA GLU A 336 32.10 21.84 19.29
C GLU A 336 32.46 23.23 18.73
N ALA A 337 31.85 23.68 17.62
CA ALA A 337 32.15 24.97 16.98
C ALA A 337 31.50 26.21 17.66
N ILE A 338 31.47 26.29 18.99
CA ILE A 338 30.79 27.38 19.74
C ILE A 338 31.63 28.67 19.86
N ASN A 339 32.88 28.71 19.39
CA ASN A 339 33.78 29.86 19.64
C ASN A 339 34.41 30.52 18.40
N HIS A 340 33.72 30.60 17.26
CA HIS A 340 34.21 31.37 16.10
C HIS A 340 33.17 32.32 15.49
N THR A 341 33.62 33.53 15.15
CA THR A 341 32.83 34.60 14.50
C THR A 341 32.51 34.26 13.04
N VAL A 342 31.33 34.67 12.55
CA VAL A 342 30.87 34.38 11.19
C VAL A 342 31.04 35.62 10.30
N ILE A 343 31.49 35.44 9.05
CA ILE A 343 31.62 36.53 8.09
C ILE A 343 30.25 36.82 7.49
N THR A 344 29.76 38.05 7.69
CA THR A 344 28.60 38.60 7.00
C THR A 344 29.07 39.56 5.90
N GLY A 345 28.22 39.86 4.91
CA GLY A 345 28.55 40.76 3.78
C GLY A 345 28.96 42.20 4.15
N THR A 346 29.09 42.52 5.44
CA THR A 346 29.61 43.79 5.98
C THR A 346 30.74 43.63 7.01
N GLY A 347 31.22 42.40 7.27
CA GLY A 347 32.31 42.11 8.20
C GLY A 347 32.09 40.87 9.07
N GLN A 348 33.06 40.55 9.94
CA GLN A 348 32.94 39.47 10.93
C GLN A 348 32.04 39.91 12.09
N ALA A 349 31.02 39.11 12.43
CA ALA A 349 30.11 39.35 13.53
C ALA A 349 29.94 38.10 14.41
N ALA A 350 29.71 38.31 15.70
CA ALA A 350 29.31 37.25 16.62
C ALA A 350 27.86 36.82 16.34
N PRO A 351 27.52 35.53 16.47
CA PRO A 351 26.15 35.05 16.30
C PRO A 351 25.22 35.75 17.31
N GLN A 352 24.07 36.24 16.85
CA GLN A 352 23.10 36.90 17.73
C GLN A 352 22.45 35.87 18.68
N PRO A 353 22.39 36.14 20.00
CA PRO A 353 21.75 35.23 20.94
C PRO A 353 20.23 35.28 20.78
N MET A 354 19.59 34.11 20.66
CA MET A 354 18.13 33.99 20.74
C MET A 354 17.68 34.33 22.18
N ALA A 355 16.77 35.29 22.31
CA ALA A 355 16.18 35.66 23.58
C ALA A 355 15.17 34.59 24.03
N PHE A 356 15.58 33.74 24.97
CA PHE A 356 14.64 32.99 25.80
C PHE A 356 14.09 33.92 26.88
N SER A 357 12.82 34.31 26.77
CA SER A 357 12.08 34.91 27.88
C SER A 357 11.75 33.81 28.89
N GLY A 358 12.36 33.90 30.07
CA GLY A 358 12.44 32.81 31.03
C GLY A 358 11.20 32.54 31.89
N GLY A 359 11.27 31.36 32.53
CA GLY A 359 10.45 30.97 33.67
C GLY A 359 10.78 29.54 34.11
N GLY A 360 11.63 29.41 35.14
CA GLY A 360 11.64 28.32 36.15
C GLY A 360 11.75 26.86 35.72
N ARG A 361 12.81 26.18 36.18
CA ARG A 361 12.80 24.72 36.37
C ARG A 361 11.75 24.39 37.43
N ASP A 362 10.63 23.84 37.02
CA ASP A 362 9.75 23.00 37.84
C ASP A 362 9.20 21.88 36.97
N THR A 363 9.13 20.70 37.57
CA THR A 363 8.67 19.41 37.04
C THR A 363 7.41 19.52 36.17
N MET A 364 7.49 19.09 34.90
CA MET A 364 6.31 18.92 34.05
C MET A 364 5.54 17.65 34.45
N SER A 365 4.75 17.75 35.51
CA SER A 365 3.50 17.00 35.60
C SER A 365 2.54 17.59 34.57
N ALA A 366 2.05 16.79 33.64
CA ALA A 366 1.03 17.20 32.68
C ALA A 366 -0.19 17.77 33.41
N LYS A 367 -0.45 19.08 33.25
CA LYS A 367 -1.71 19.69 33.69
C LYS A 367 -2.76 19.44 32.62
N VAL A 368 -3.68 18.53 32.92
CA VAL A 368 -4.94 18.31 32.20
C VAL A 368 -5.74 19.62 32.22
N ALA A 369 -6.23 20.06 31.07
CA ALA A 369 -7.12 21.20 30.96
C ALA A 369 -8.54 20.80 31.40
N LEU A 370 -9.10 21.49 32.39
CA LEU A 370 -10.49 21.36 32.83
C LEU A 370 -11.34 22.46 32.17
N ASP A 371 -12.59 22.13 31.83
CA ASP A 371 -13.63 23.08 31.41
C ASP A 371 -13.96 24.08 32.54
N PRO A 372 -14.45 25.31 32.25
CA PRO A 372 -14.93 26.29 33.25
C PRO A 372 -15.92 25.80 34.32
N THR A 373 -16.52 24.61 34.21
CA THR A 373 -17.36 23.99 35.24
C THR A 373 -16.64 23.00 36.16
N GLY A 374 -15.37 22.67 35.89
CA GLY A 374 -14.55 21.82 36.75
C GLY A 374 -14.77 20.31 36.62
N GLU A 375 -15.51 19.85 35.61
CA GLU A 375 -15.59 18.43 35.26
C GLU A 375 -14.53 18.04 34.21
N LEU A 376 -14.01 16.81 34.32
CA LEU A 376 -13.05 16.23 33.38
C LEU A 376 -13.66 16.21 31.97
N ALA A 377 -13.03 16.94 31.05
CA ALA A 377 -13.35 16.87 29.62
C ALA A 377 -13.23 15.42 29.15
N ALA A 378 -14.27 14.97 28.43
CA ALA A 378 -14.52 13.59 28.02
C ALA A 378 -13.26 12.83 27.63
N ASP A 379 -13.04 11.72 28.35
CA ASP A 379 -12.03 10.71 28.04
C ASP A 379 -12.17 10.26 26.57
N PRO A 380 -11.12 10.34 25.74
CA PRO A 380 -11.13 9.87 24.36
C PRO A 380 -11.37 8.35 24.23
N LEU A 381 -11.48 7.61 25.33
CA LEU A 381 -11.82 6.20 25.40
C LEU A 381 -13.25 5.93 25.91
N ALA A 382 -14.05 6.97 26.18
CA ALA A 382 -15.42 6.82 26.64
C ALA A 382 -16.27 6.10 25.57
N GLY A 383 -16.51 4.80 25.79
CA GLY A 383 -17.30 3.93 24.92
C GLY A 383 -16.56 2.74 24.30
N GLN A 384 -15.29 2.48 24.64
CA GLN A 384 -14.59 1.27 24.17
C GLN A 384 -14.81 0.08 25.12
N PRO A 385 -15.22 -1.13 24.65
CA PRO A 385 -15.57 -2.24 25.55
C PRO A 385 -14.41 -3.10 26.09
N ILE A 386 -13.13 -2.69 26.03
CA ILE A 386 -12.03 -3.69 25.98
C ILE A 386 -11.10 -3.81 27.21
N PHE A 387 -11.13 -2.96 28.24
CA PHE A 387 -10.12 -3.13 29.32
C PHE A 387 -10.67 -3.00 30.74
N ASP A 388 -10.47 -4.07 31.48
CA ASP A 388 -10.19 -4.03 32.91
C ASP A 388 -9.15 -2.92 33.16
N GLU A 389 -9.49 -1.95 34.02
CA GLU A 389 -8.69 -0.72 34.21
C GLU A 389 -7.38 -0.99 34.96
N ASP A 390 -7.23 -2.18 35.53
CA ASP A 390 -6.00 -2.61 36.16
C ASP A 390 -5.01 -3.16 35.11
N PRO A 391 -3.84 -2.51 34.92
CA PRO A 391 -2.79 -3.00 34.03
C PRO A 391 -2.39 -4.46 34.29
N GLU A 392 -2.52 -4.96 35.53
CA GLU A 392 -2.24 -6.35 35.91
C GLU A 392 -3.23 -7.36 35.30
N HIS A 393 -4.42 -6.90 34.87
CA HIS A 393 -5.48 -7.75 34.31
C HIS A 393 -5.46 -7.86 32.78
N ARG A 394 -4.49 -7.24 32.10
CA ARG A 394 -4.32 -7.45 30.66
C ARG A 394 -3.74 -8.84 30.38
N PRO A 395 -4.24 -9.57 29.36
CA PRO A 395 -3.98 -11.00 29.23
C PRO A 395 -2.52 -11.36 28.93
N LEU A 396 -1.71 -10.40 28.46
CA LEU A 396 -0.27 -10.57 28.24
C LEU A 396 0.59 -9.67 29.12
N PHE A 397 0.06 -9.13 30.22
CA PHE A 397 0.83 -8.30 31.13
C PHE A 397 2.07 -9.03 31.66
N GLY A 398 3.23 -8.36 31.62
CA GLY A 398 4.51 -8.92 32.04
C GLY A 398 5.12 -9.96 31.10
N ARG A 399 4.46 -10.29 29.97
CA ARG A 399 4.96 -11.25 28.98
C ARG A 399 5.80 -10.60 27.91
N HIS A 400 6.76 -11.35 27.38
CA HIS A 400 7.55 -10.97 26.22
C HIS A 400 7.00 -11.60 24.95
N VAL A 401 6.61 -10.77 23.99
CA VAL A 401 6.19 -11.21 22.65
C VAL A 401 7.22 -10.78 21.61
N LEU A 402 7.75 -11.75 20.87
CA LEU A 402 8.64 -11.51 19.74
C LEU A 402 7.85 -11.61 18.42
N VAL A 403 7.96 -10.61 17.56
CA VAL A 403 7.28 -10.60 16.25
C VAL A 403 8.31 -10.35 15.15
N THR A 404 8.29 -11.15 14.09
CA THR A 404 8.99 -10.81 12.83
C THR A 404 7.99 -10.30 11.80
N ALA A 405 8.36 -9.28 11.02
CA ALA A 405 7.48 -8.73 9.98
C ALA A 405 8.26 -8.23 8.76
N GLY A 406 7.54 -8.02 7.65
CA GLY A 406 8.09 -7.45 6.41
C GLY A 406 8.76 -8.48 5.50
N PRO A 407 9.24 -8.04 4.32
CA PRO A 407 10.05 -8.85 3.41
C PRO A 407 11.51 -8.88 3.88
N THR A 408 12.32 -9.83 3.41
CA THR A 408 13.79 -9.70 3.44
C THR A 408 14.32 -9.32 2.06
N TRP A 409 15.41 -8.55 2.03
CA TRP A 409 16.12 -8.13 0.82
C TRP A 409 17.48 -8.82 0.77
N GLU A 410 17.65 -9.72 -0.18
CA GLU A 410 18.88 -10.49 -0.35
C GLU A 410 19.76 -9.81 -1.42
N PRO A 411 20.85 -9.12 -1.04
CA PRO A 411 21.61 -8.28 -1.94
C PRO A 411 22.37 -9.10 -2.99
N ILE A 412 22.13 -8.79 -4.27
CA ILE A 412 22.89 -9.32 -5.41
C ILE A 412 24.18 -8.50 -5.59
N ASP A 413 24.04 -7.18 -5.55
CA ASP A 413 25.10 -6.17 -5.61
C ASP A 413 24.64 -4.94 -4.79
N PRO A 414 25.42 -3.85 -4.64
CA PRO A 414 25.03 -2.71 -3.81
C PRO A 414 23.78 -1.94 -4.31
N VAL A 415 23.23 -2.31 -5.47
CA VAL A 415 22.11 -1.61 -6.13
C VAL A 415 20.91 -2.54 -6.33
N ARG A 416 21.10 -3.86 -6.29
CA ARG A 416 20.07 -4.86 -6.64
C ARG A 416 19.96 -5.90 -5.54
N TYR A 417 18.73 -6.36 -5.33
CA TYR A 417 18.43 -7.39 -4.35
C TYR A 417 17.30 -8.30 -4.85
N LEU A 418 17.18 -9.48 -4.26
CA LEU A 418 16.01 -10.35 -4.37
C LEU A 418 15.09 -10.07 -3.18
N ALA A 419 13.80 -9.92 -3.44
CA ALA A 419 12.80 -9.67 -2.40
C ALA A 419 11.45 -10.29 -2.80
N ASN A 420 10.57 -10.41 -1.80
CA ASN A 420 9.17 -10.75 -2.01
C ASN A 420 8.27 -9.52 -1.86
N ARG A 421 6.97 -9.68 -2.13
CA ARG A 421 5.97 -8.59 -2.15
C ARG A 421 5.30 -8.33 -0.80
N SER A 422 5.86 -8.83 0.29
CA SER A 422 5.25 -8.62 1.61
C SER A 422 5.21 -7.14 1.98
N SER A 423 4.04 -6.67 2.44
CA SER A 423 3.87 -5.30 2.95
C SER A 423 4.22 -5.16 4.43
N GLY A 424 4.44 -6.26 5.15
CA GLY A 424 4.65 -6.28 6.60
C GLY A 424 3.43 -5.96 7.46
N ARG A 425 2.31 -5.50 6.89
CA ARG A 425 1.12 -5.01 7.61
C ARG A 425 0.58 -5.98 8.67
N GLN A 426 0.50 -7.28 8.37
CA GLN A 426 -0.04 -8.26 9.31
C GLN A 426 0.83 -8.39 10.57
N GLY A 427 2.16 -8.43 10.41
CA GLY A 427 3.08 -8.52 11.55
C GLY A 427 3.06 -7.25 12.39
N PHE A 428 2.95 -6.07 11.77
CA PHE A 428 2.79 -4.80 12.49
C PHE A 428 1.47 -4.73 13.27
N ALA A 429 0.36 -5.22 12.69
CA ALA A 429 -0.91 -5.29 13.39
C ALA A 429 -0.85 -6.25 14.60
N ILE A 430 -0.20 -7.41 14.45
CA ILE A 430 0.02 -8.35 15.57
C ILE A 430 0.87 -7.71 16.66
N ALA A 431 1.95 -7.01 16.30
CA ALA A 431 2.80 -6.32 17.27
C ALA A 431 2.03 -5.23 18.04
N ALA A 432 1.21 -4.44 17.34
CA ALA A 432 0.35 -3.42 17.95
C ALA A 432 -0.67 -4.05 18.93
N MET A 433 -1.31 -5.14 18.52
CA MET A 433 -2.31 -5.83 19.36
C MET A 433 -1.67 -6.52 20.57
N ALA A 434 -0.48 -7.10 20.43
CA ALA A 434 0.26 -7.67 21.55
C ALA A 434 0.65 -6.59 22.59
N ALA A 435 1.07 -5.41 22.13
CA ALA A 435 1.36 -4.28 23.02
C ALA A 435 0.09 -3.77 23.71
N ALA A 436 -1.04 -3.67 22.99
CA ALA A 436 -2.33 -3.32 23.57
C ALA A 436 -2.77 -4.33 24.65
N ALA A 437 -2.50 -5.63 24.43
CA ALA A 437 -2.74 -6.70 25.39
C ALA A 437 -1.77 -6.72 26.59
N GLY A 438 -0.86 -5.74 26.71
CA GLY A 438 0.01 -5.56 27.88
C GLY A 438 1.39 -6.21 27.77
N ALA A 439 1.73 -6.81 26.63
CA ALA A 439 3.04 -7.43 26.43
C ALA A 439 4.16 -6.39 26.27
N ARG A 440 5.37 -6.76 26.71
CA ARG A 440 6.60 -6.16 26.16
C ARG A 440 6.82 -6.75 24.78
N VAL A 441 6.81 -5.92 23.73
CA VAL A 441 6.89 -6.40 22.35
C VAL A 441 8.22 -6.03 21.72
N THR A 442 8.92 -7.03 21.16
CA THR A 442 10.05 -6.81 20.25
C THR A 442 9.61 -7.12 18.82
N LEU A 443 9.71 -6.14 17.92
CA LEU A 443 9.39 -6.29 16.50
C LEU A 443 10.66 -6.27 15.65
N ILE A 444 11.04 -7.39 15.06
CA ILE A 444 12.13 -7.48 14.09
C ILE A 444 11.55 -7.30 12.70
N SER A 445 11.79 -6.15 12.08
CA SER A 445 11.20 -5.78 10.80
C SER A 445 12.22 -5.84 9.69
N GLY A 446 11.87 -6.54 8.61
CA GLY A 446 12.49 -6.33 7.32
C GLY A 446 12.10 -4.98 6.69
N PRO A 447 12.61 -4.63 5.49
CA PRO A 447 12.45 -3.30 4.92
C PRO A 447 10.99 -2.95 4.59
N VAL A 448 10.39 -2.04 5.38
CA VAL A 448 9.04 -1.47 5.19
C VAL A 448 8.98 -0.02 5.69
N SER A 449 8.07 0.77 5.12
CA SER A 449 7.82 2.16 5.50
C SER A 449 6.67 2.35 6.51
N LEU A 450 6.30 1.29 7.24
CA LEU A 450 5.24 1.35 8.25
C LEU A 450 5.75 2.04 9.53
N PRO A 451 4.94 2.88 10.20
CA PRO A 451 5.32 3.45 11.49
C PRO A 451 5.39 2.37 12.57
N THR A 452 6.31 2.53 13.53
CA THR A 452 6.39 1.65 14.69
C THR A 452 5.15 1.84 15.58
N PRO A 453 4.41 0.77 15.95
CA PRO A 453 3.27 0.90 16.84
C PRO A 453 3.68 1.39 18.25
N LEU A 454 2.75 2.01 18.96
CA LEU A 454 2.99 2.46 20.34
C LEU A 454 3.28 1.26 21.25
N GLY A 455 4.28 1.38 22.12
CA GLY A 455 4.68 0.31 23.05
C GLY A 455 5.46 -0.85 22.42
N VAL A 456 5.93 -0.71 21.19
CA VAL A 456 6.70 -1.73 20.46
C VAL A 456 8.15 -1.28 20.27
N ASP A 457 9.10 -2.15 20.65
CA ASP A 457 10.53 -1.96 20.39
C ASP A 457 10.88 -2.56 19.01
N ARG A 458 11.09 -1.70 18.01
CA ARG A 458 11.41 -2.13 16.64
C ARG A 458 12.91 -2.24 16.40
N ILE A 459 13.32 -3.32 15.74
CA ILE A 459 14.67 -3.57 15.23
C ILE A 459 14.57 -3.77 13.71
N ASP A 460 15.21 -2.89 12.95
CA ASP A 460 15.28 -3.01 11.49
C ASP A 460 16.43 -3.93 11.05
N VAL A 461 16.14 -4.78 10.07
CA VAL A 461 17.07 -5.69 9.40
C VAL A 461 16.81 -5.66 7.90
N GLU A 462 17.81 -6.00 7.08
CA GLU A 462 17.64 -6.09 5.63
C GLU A 462 17.49 -7.54 5.17
N SER A 463 18.38 -8.43 5.59
CA SER A 463 18.48 -9.80 5.07
C SER A 463 17.88 -10.87 6.00
N ALA A 464 17.63 -12.07 5.45
CA ALA A 464 17.24 -13.23 6.23
C ALA A 464 18.28 -13.62 7.30
N GLU A 465 19.57 -13.49 7.00
CA GLU A 465 20.65 -13.80 7.96
C GLU A 465 20.67 -12.81 9.14
N GLU A 466 20.51 -11.52 8.86
CA GLU A 466 20.39 -10.49 9.90
C GLU A 466 19.14 -10.70 10.77
N MET A 467 18.01 -11.01 10.13
CA MET A 467 16.77 -11.33 10.84
C MET A 467 16.95 -12.53 11.76
N ALA A 468 17.57 -13.61 11.27
CA ALA A 468 17.85 -14.81 12.07
C ALA A 468 18.75 -14.49 13.27
N ALA A 469 19.81 -13.70 13.06
CA ALA A 469 20.72 -13.29 14.12
C ALA A 469 20.01 -12.46 15.20
N LYS A 470 19.15 -11.52 14.80
CA LYS A 470 18.37 -10.70 15.74
C LYS A 470 17.30 -11.51 16.47
N VAL A 471 16.61 -12.43 15.81
CA VAL A 471 15.66 -13.33 16.46
C VAL A 471 16.36 -14.12 17.55
N LYS A 472 17.52 -14.70 17.25
CA LYS A 472 18.32 -15.44 18.24
C LYS A 472 18.76 -14.56 19.41
N GLN A 473 19.14 -13.31 19.16
CA GLN A 473 19.57 -12.36 20.20
C GLN A 473 18.42 -12.00 21.16
N MET A 474 17.18 -11.98 20.68
CA MET A 474 16.02 -11.53 21.43
C MET A 474 15.30 -12.66 22.19
N LEU A 475 15.72 -13.91 22.03
CA LEU A 475 15.25 -15.00 22.89
C LEU A 475 15.87 -14.90 24.31
N PRO A 476 15.15 -15.34 25.36
CA PRO A 476 13.84 -15.99 25.34
C PRO A 476 12.65 -15.02 25.20
N ALA A 477 11.55 -15.52 24.65
CA ALA A 477 10.24 -14.86 24.62
C ALA A 477 9.16 -15.85 25.11
N ASP A 478 8.04 -15.36 25.62
CA ASP A 478 6.91 -16.21 25.99
C ASP A 478 6.17 -16.69 24.72
N ILE A 479 5.93 -15.76 23.79
CA ILE A 479 5.28 -16.02 22.51
C ILE A 479 6.16 -15.49 21.39
N ALA A 480 6.29 -16.23 20.28
CA ALA A 480 6.91 -15.71 19.08
C ALA A 480 6.06 -15.91 17.83
N PHE A 481 5.76 -14.81 17.15
CA PHE A 481 5.07 -14.76 15.86
C PHE A 481 6.09 -14.59 14.72
N MET A 482 6.30 -15.65 13.94
CA MET A 482 7.18 -15.65 12.77
C MET A 482 6.38 -15.29 11.51
N VAL A 483 6.07 -13.99 11.36
CA VAL A 483 5.19 -13.46 10.30
C VAL A 483 5.95 -12.92 9.09
N ALA A 484 7.25 -12.63 9.25
CA ALA A 484 8.05 -12.09 8.16
C ALA A 484 8.05 -13.03 6.95
N ALA A 485 7.98 -12.43 5.76
CA ALA A 485 8.19 -13.14 4.51
C ALA A 485 9.71 -13.22 4.29
N VAL A 486 10.32 -14.26 4.82
CA VAL A 486 11.75 -14.53 4.67
C VAL A 486 11.99 -15.14 3.30
N ALA A 487 12.96 -14.62 2.54
CA ALA A 487 13.33 -15.21 1.26
C ALA A 487 14.01 -16.58 1.46
N ASP A 488 13.55 -17.60 0.74
CA ASP A 488 14.11 -18.97 0.83
C ASP A 488 15.55 -19.05 0.27
N TRP A 489 15.89 -18.18 -0.67
CA TRP A 489 17.19 -18.18 -1.36
C TRP A 489 17.85 -16.80 -1.33
N ARG A 490 19.18 -16.80 -1.24
CA ARG A 490 20.05 -15.64 -1.48
C ARG A 490 21.07 -15.92 -2.57
N THR A 491 21.71 -14.89 -3.10
CA THR A 491 22.86 -15.08 -3.99
C THR A 491 24.06 -15.63 -3.21
N LYS A 492 24.68 -16.69 -3.74
CA LYS A 492 25.88 -17.28 -3.16
C LYS A 492 27.06 -16.31 -3.14
N ASP A 493 27.25 -15.60 -4.26
CA ASP A 493 28.35 -14.65 -4.45
C ASP A 493 27.79 -13.22 -4.51
N ARG A 494 27.78 -12.52 -3.37
CA ARG A 494 27.45 -11.08 -3.33
C ARG A 494 28.59 -10.31 -3.99
N SER A 495 28.26 -9.47 -4.98
CA SER A 495 29.24 -8.57 -5.60
C SER A 495 29.33 -7.27 -4.80
N ASP A 496 30.53 -6.83 -4.41
CA ASP A 496 30.73 -5.52 -3.76
C ASP A 496 30.63 -4.33 -4.73
N GLN A 497 30.57 -4.62 -6.03
CA GLN A 497 30.42 -3.62 -7.08
C GLN A 497 29.17 -3.91 -7.89
N LYS A 498 28.51 -2.85 -8.37
CA LYS A 498 27.38 -2.96 -9.30
C LYS A 498 27.77 -3.85 -10.48
N MET A 499 27.05 -4.96 -10.67
CA MET A 499 27.35 -5.88 -11.76
C MET A 499 27.18 -5.17 -13.10
N LYS A 500 28.29 -5.05 -13.84
CA LYS A 500 28.32 -4.45 -15.18
C LYS A 500 27.80 -5.45 -16.21
N LYS A 501 27.14 -4.95 -17.26
CA LYS A 501 26.79 -5.75 -18.43
C LYS A 501 28.08 -6.26 -19.08
N ARG A 502 28.29 -7.57 -19.15
CA ARG A 502 29.38 -8.19 -19.91
C ARG A 502 28.77 -8.85 -21.16
N GLY A 503 29.03 -8.29 -22.33
CA GLY A 503 28.51 -8.83 -23.59
C GLY A 503 26.98 -8.76 -23.73
N SER A 504 26.40 -9.70 -24.50
CA SER A 504 24.97 -9.73 -24.84
C SER A 504 24.08 -10.51 -23.86
N ALA A 505 24.65 -11.32 -22.95
CA ALA A 505 23.90 -12.16 -22.02
C ALA A 505 24.05 -11.68 -20.57
N PRO A 506 22.98 -11.69 -19.76
CA PRO A 506 23.07 -11.37 -18.34
C PRO A 506 23.91 -12.43 -17.59
N PRO A 507 24.66 -12.03 -16.56
CA PRO A 507 25.38 -12.98 -15.70
C PRO A 507 24.39 -13.88 -14.97
N ALA A 508 24.72 -15.17 -14.83
CA ALA A 508 23.92 -16.11 -14.05
C ALA A 508 24.03 -15.79 -12.56
N LEU A 509 22.90 -15.82 -11.84
CA LEU A 509 22.86 -15.73 -10.38
C LEU A 509 22.85 -17.13 -9.79
N ILE A 510 23.91 -17.48 -9.08
CA ILE A 510 24.00 -18.74 -8.33
C ILE A 510 23.30 -18.50 -6.98
N LEU A 511 22.28 -19.29 -6.69
CA LEU A 511 21.50 -19.18 -5.45
C LEU A 511 21.95 -20.20 -4.41
N THR A 512 21.81 -19.86 -3.15
CA THR A 512 22.00 -20.73 -1.98
C THR A 512 20.87 -20.51 -0.97
N GLU A 513 20.54 -21.52 -0.18
CA GLU A 513 19.41 -21.47 0.75
C GLU A 513 19.69 -20.59 1.97
N ASN A 514 18.68 -19.80 2.36
CA ASN A 514 18.69 -18.98 3.55
C ASN A 514 18.41 -19.78 4.83
N PRO A 515 18.80 -19.24 6.01
CA PRO A 515 18.49 -19.87 7.28
C PRO A 515 16.97 -19.95 7.50
N ASP A 516 16.48 -21.13 7.88
CA ASP A 516 15.09 -21.31 8.26
C ASP A 516 14.88 -20.87 9.71
N ILE A 517 14.48 -19.60 9.88
CA ILE A 517 14.33 -18.97 11.20
C ILE A 517 13.34 -19.73 12.09
N LEU A 518 12.19 -20.14 11.55
CA LEU A 518 11.17 -20.85 12.31
C LEU A 518 11.70 -22.19 12.86
N THR A 519 12.40 -22.96 12.02
CA THR A 519 12.99 -24.25 12.42
C THR A 519 14.11 -24.04 13.45
N GLN A 520 14.94 -23.01 13.28
CA GLN A 520 15.99 -22.67 14.25
C GLN A 520 15.43 -22.27 15.61
N VAL A 521 14.35 -21.49 15.64
CA VAL A 521 13.66 -21.11 16.90
C VAL A 521 13.01 -22.33 17.53
N ALA A 522 12.37 -23.20 16.74
CA ALA A 522 11.77 -24.44 17.23
C ALA A 522 12.79 -25.38 17.88
N ALA A 523 14.02 -25.44 17.36
CA ALA A 523 15.11 -26.25 17.89
C ALA A 523 15.94 -25.55 18.99
N SER A 524 15.63 -24.29 19.33
CA SER A 524 16.39 -23.51 20.30
C SER A 524 16.21 -24.03 21.72
N ARG A 525 17.27 -23.97 22.54
CA ARG A 525 17.15 -24.20 24.01
C ARG A 525 16.37 -23.09 24.72
N GLN A 526 16.21 -21.94 24.06
CA GLN A 526 15.40 -20.80 24.52
C GLN A 526 14.13 -20.68 23.68
N ARG A 527 13.59 -21.81 23.21
CA ARG A 527 12.35 -21.87 22.44
C ARG A 527 11.22 -21.17 23.23
N PRO A 528 10.42 -20.32 22.57
CA PRO A 528 9.23 -19.74 23.19
C PRO A 528 8.25 -20.80 23.68
N LYS A 529 7.45 -20.47 24.71
CA LYS A 529 6.38 -21.35 25.17
C LYS A 529 5.36 -21.59 24.04
N LEU A 530 5.06 -20.54 23.27
CA LEU A 530 4.21 -20.62 22.08
C LEU A 530 4.93 -20.07 20.84
N LEU A 531 5.18 -20.96 19.86
CA LEU A 531 5.83 -20.63 18.58
C LEU A 531 4.82 -20.72 17.43
N ILE A 532 4.55 -19.58 16.81
CA ILE A 532 3.54 -19.42 15.76
C ILE A 532 4.24 -19.07 14.45
N GLY A 533 4.07 -19.89 13.42
CA GLY A 533 4.54 -19.61 12.06
C GLY A 533 3.41 -19.19 11.12
N PHE A 534 3.77 -18.59 9.98
CA PHE A 534 2.83 -18.21 8.93
C PHE A 534 3.09 -18.97 7.63
N ALA A 535 2.03 -19.19 6.85
CA ALA A 535 2.09 -19.86 5.57
C ALA A 535 1.16 -19.19 4.55
N ALA A 536 1.73 -18.66 3.48
CA ALA A 536 0.97 -18.28 2.30
C ALA A 536 0.89 -19.49 1.36
N GLU A 537 -0.32 -19.95 1.03
CA GLU A 537 -0.56 -21.09 0.15
C GLU A 537 -1.55 -20.68 -0.96
N THR A 538 -1.41 -21.22 -2.16
CA THR A 538 -2.34 -20.94 -3.29
C THR A 538 -3.31 -22.08 -3.55
N GLU A 539 -3.03 -23.26 -3.00
CA GLU A 539 -3.85 -24.46 -3.12
C GLU A 539 -3.63 -25.33 -1.88
N LYS A 540 -4.61 -26.20 -1.57
CA LYS A 540 -4.53 -27.18 -0.47
C LYS A 540 -4.03 -26.58 0.85
N VAL A 541 -4.52 -25.38 1.17
CA VAL A 541 -4.02 -24.50 2.24
C VAL A 541 -3.86 -25.24 3.56
N VAL A 542 -4.91 -25.92 4.02
CA VAL A 542 -4.92 -26.65 5.31
C VAL A 542 -3.97 -27.85 5.31
N GLU A 543 -3.91 -28.62 4.21
CA GLU A 543 -3.04 -29.80 4.11
C GLU A 543 -1.55 -29.38 4.16
N ASN A 544 -1.18 -28.38 3.35
CA ASN A 544 0.18 -27.84 3.30
C ASN A 544 0.59 -27.22 4.64
N ALA A 545 -0.31 -26.47 5.27
CA ALA A 545 -0.10 -25.87 6.58
C ALA A 545 0.11 -26.93 7.67
N THR A 546 -0.69 -28.00 7.67
CA THR A 546 -0.55 -29.13 8.61
C THR A 546 0.80 -29.83 8.45
N ALA A 547 1.21 -30.09 7.21
CA ALA A 547 2.53 -30.66 6.91
C ALA A 547 3.67 -29.72 7.34
N LYS A 548 3.53 -28.41 7.06
CA LYS A 548 4.51 -27.37 7.42
C LYS A 548 4.66 -27.25 8.95
N ARG A 549 3.57 -27.27 9.71
CA ARG A 549 3.60 -27.24 11.19
C ARG A 549 4.47 -28.35 11.75
N LYS A 550 4.19 -29.59 11.35
CA LYS A 550 4.93 -30.79 11.79
C LYS A 550 6.41 -30.72 11.37
N ARG A 551 6.67 -30.38 10.10
CA ARG A 551 8.03 -30.30 9.55
C ARG A 551 8.89 -29.22 10.22
N LYS A 552 8.30 -28.08 10.57
CA LYS A 552 9.01 -26.91 11.15
C LYS A 552 9.05 -26.90 12.68
N GLY A 553 8.31 -27.81 13.34
CA GLY A 553 8.25 -27.88 14.80
C GLY A 553 7.54 -26.68 15.46
N ALA A 554 6.67 -26.00 14.72
CA ALA A 554 5.86 -24.91 15.24
C ALA A 554 4.66 -25.45 16.03
N ASP A 555 4.21 -24.71 17.04
CA ASP A 555 2.98 -25.04 17.76
C ASP A 555 1.79 -24.78 16.86
N TRP A 556 1.76 -23.61 16.23
CA TRP A 556 0.72 -23.19 15.28
C TRP A 556 1.31 -22.82 13.92
N ILE A 557 0.54 -23.09 12.86
CA ILE A 557 0.72 -22.42 11.57
C ILE A 557 -0.54 -21.67 11.22
N VAL A 558 -0.42 -20.36 11.05
CA VAL A 558 -1.48 -19.50 10.50
C VAL A 558 -1.31 -19.51 8.98
N ALA A 559 -2.24 -20.15 8.30
CA ALA A 559 -2.22 -20.29 6.86
C ALA A 559 -3.23 -19.35 6.21
N ASN A 560 -2.83 -18.67 5.15
CA ASN A 560 -3.69 -17.78 4.38
C ASN A 560 -3.66 -18.15 2.90
N ASP A 561 -4.83 -18.13 2.28
CA ASP A 561 -4.95 -18.32 0.84
C ASP A 561 -4.50 -17.03 0.12
N VAL A 562 -3.48 -17.15 -0.73
CA VAL A 562 -2.96 -16.03 -1.55
C VAL A 562 -3.29 -16.17 -3.03
N SER A 563 -4.20 -17.08 -3.40
CA SER A 563 -4.76 -17.17 -4.74
C SER A 563 -5.70 -15.98 -5.01
N GLY A 564 -5.12 -14.81 -5.33
CA GLY A 564 -5.86 -13.57 -5.58
C GLY A 564 -5.06 -12.31 -5.22
N ASP A 565 -5.74 -11.16 -5.07
CA ASP A 565 -5.13 -9.86 -4.78
C ASP A 565 -4.79 -9.65 -3.27
N VAL A 566 -4.27 -10.70 -2.62
CA VAL A 566 -4.14 -10.79 -1.15
C VAL A 566 -2.78 -10.30 -0.65
N MET A 567 -1.77 -10.22 -1.53
CA MET A 567 -0.43 -9.74 -1.22
C MET A 567 -0.36 -8.20 -1.13
N GLY A 568 -1.11 -7.63 -0.17
CA GLY A 568 -1.20 -6.19 0.06
C GLY A 568 -2.57 -5.68 0.50
N GLY A 569 -3.63 -6.48 0.32
CA GLY A 569 -5.02 -6.11 0.65
C GLY A 569 -5.28 -5.83 2.13
N ASN A 570 -6.44 -5.27 2.48
CA ASN A 570 -6.79 -4.94 3.87
C ASN A 570 -7.43 -6.09 4.64
N ASP A 571 -7.94 -7.10 3.94
CA ASP A 571 -8.59 -8.27 4.53
C ASP A 571 -7.72 -9.51 4.34
N ASN A 572 -7.98 -10.51 5.18
CA ASN A 572 -7.34 -11.81 5.11
C ASN A 572 -8.32 -12.91 5.51
N GLN A 573 -8.25 -14.05 4.84
CA GLN A 573 -8.90 -15.28 5.28
C GLN A 573 -7.81 -16.17 5.85
N ILE A 574 -7.97 -16.64 7.08
CA ILE A 574 -6.93 -17.41 7.78
C ILE A 574 -7.45 -18.75 8.31
N HIS A 575 -6.55 -19.72 8.34
CA HIS A 575 -6.72 -21.00 9.00
C HIS A 575 -5.64 -21.14 10.06
N ILE A 576 -6.04 -21.33 11.31
CA ILE A 576 -5.11 -21.62 12.41
C ILE A 576 -5.01 -23.13 12.54
N VAL A 577 -3.81 -23.66 12.29
CA VAL A 577 -3.54 -25.10 12.33
C VAL A 577 -2.72 -25.43 13.58
N THR A 578 -3.33 -26.09 14.55
CA THR A 578 -2.72 -26.50 15.83
C THR A 578 -2.51 -28.02 15.87
N SER A 579 -1.88 -28.56 16.92
CA SER A 579 -1.67 -30.00 17.07
C SER A 579 -2.97 -30.83 17.04
N GLY A 580 -4.04 -30.30 17.64
CA GLY A 580 -5.31 -30.99 17.84
C GLY A 580 -6.39 -30.64 16.81
N GLU A 581 -6.39 -29.42 16.26
CA GLU A 581 -7.48 -28.95 15.41
C GLU A 581 -7.06 -27.94 14.33
N VAL A 582 -7.99 -27.69 13.43
CA VAL A 582 -7.90 -26.64 12.41
C VAL A 582 -9.12 -25.75 12.53
N GLU A 583 -8.88 -24.48 12.76
CA GLU A 583 -9.93 -23.48 12.86
C GLU A 583 -9.83 -22.51 11.70
N SER A 584 -10.96 -22.26 11.06
CA SER A 584 -11.04 -21.46 9.83
C SER A 584 -11.86 -20.22 10.10
N PHE A 585 -11.33 -19.07 9.69
CA PHE A 585 -11.98 -17.79 9.85
C PHE A 585 -12.36 -17.25 8.49
N ASP A 586 -13.55 -16.66 8.41
CA ASP A 586 -13.98 -15.92 7.24
C ASP A 586 -13.09 -14.70 7.00
N ARG A 587 -13.18 -14.17 5.79
CA ARG A 587 -12.40 -13.00 5.38
C ARG A 587 -12.72 -11.81 6.29
N MET A 588 -11.70 -11.29 6.98
CA MET A 588 -11.83 -10.17 7.91
C MET A 588 -10.63 -9.20 7.79
N PRO A 589 -10.76 -7.95 8.27
CA PRO A 589 -9.66 -7.00 8.32
C PRO A 589 -8.42 -7.54 9.04
N LYS A 590 -7.22 -7.15 8.60
CA LYS A 590 -5.95 -7.60 9.20
C LYS A 590 -5.81 -7.25 10.69
N GLU A 591 -6.42 -6.16 11.12
CA GLU A 591 -6.47 -5.76 12.53
C GLU A 591 -7.34 -6.72 13.36
N ASP A 592 -8.45 -7.18 12.79
CA ASP A 592 -9.33 -8.16 13.43
C ASP A 592 -8.65 -9.53 13.50
N VAL A 593 -7.96 -9.93 12.43
CA VAL A 593 -7.07 -11.12 12.45
C VAL A 593 -6.03 -11.00 13.54
N ALA A 594 -5.37 -9.84 13.68
CA ALA A 594 -4.36 -9.64 14.70
C ALA A 594 -4.95 -9.72 16.12
N ARG A 595 -6.15 -9.16 16.34
CA ARG A 595 -6.86 -9.24 17.61
C ARG A 595 -7.17 -10.69 17.98
N GLU A 596 -7.72 -11.45 17.05
CA GLU A 596 -8.07 -12.86 17.25
C GLU A 596 -6.82 -13.71 17.55
N LEU A 597 -5.76 -13.54 16.77
CA LEU A 597 -4.51 -14.27 16.96
C LEU A 597 -3.86 -13.98 18.31
N VAL A 598 -3.83 -12.71 18.73
CA VAL A 598 -3.24 -12.32 20.02
C VAL A 598 -4.10 -12.80 21.19
N GLY A 599 -5.43 -12.71 21.10
CA GLY A 599 -6.34 -13.21 22.13
C GLY A 599 -6.15 -14.70 22.37
N ARG A 600 -6.19 -15.50 21.30
CA ARG A 600 -5.97 -16.95 21.39
C ARG A 600 -4.58 -17.31 21.88
N ALA A 601 -3.56 -16.58 21.43
CA ALA A 601 -2.19 -16.82 21.87
C ALA A 601 -2.03 -16.56 23.38
N ALA A 602 -2.75 -15.58 23.92
CA ALA A 602 -2.79 -15.31 25.36
C ALA A 602 -3.50 -16.42 26.14
N GLU A 603 -4.66 -16.88 25.67
CA GLU A 603 -5.38 -18.01 26.26
C GLU A 603 -4.53 -19.29 26.27
N ALA A 604 -3.88 -19.60 25.14
CA ALA A 604 -3.02 -20.77 25.01
C ALA A 604 -1.78 -20.67 25.91
N LEU A 605 -1.20 -19.47 26.06
CA LEU A 605 -0.09 -19.26 27.00
C LEU A 605 -0.54 -19.44 28.45
N ALA A 606 -1.73 -18.93 28.82
CA ALA A 606 -2.29 -19.09 30.16
C ALA A 606 -2.52 -20.58 30.50
N ALA A 607 -3.17 -21.33 29.60
CA ALA A 607 -3.39 -22.76 29.78
C ALA A 607 -2.08 -23.55 29.94
N ALA A 608 -1.05 -23.20 29.16
CA ALA A 608 0.27 -23.84 29.25
C ALA A 608 1.03 -23.51 30.56
N LEU A 609 0.63 -22.46 31.28
CA LEU A 609 1.22 -22.12 32.58
C LEU A 609 0.50 -22.85 33.72
N ASP A 610 -0.81 -23.02 33.60
CA ASP A 610 -1.62 -23.78 34.58
C ASP A 610 -1.27 -25.28 34.58
N ASP A 611 -0.80 -25.83 33.46
CA ASP A 611 -0.34 -27.22 33.33
C ASP A 611 1.09 -27.47 33.90
N ASP A 612 1.87 -26.40 34.13
CA ASP A 612 3.25 -26.46 34.67
C ASP A 612 3.29 -26.42 36.22
N ASP A 613 2.18 -26.06 36.89
CA ASP A 613 1.98 -26.01 38.35
C ASP A 613 1.33 -27.29 38.91
#